data_AF-A0A9X3EH72-F1
#
_entry.id   AF-A0A9X3EH72-F1
#
_cell.length_a   1.000
_cell.length_b   1.000
_cell.length_c   1.000
_cell.angle_alpha   90.00
_cell.angle_beta   90.00
_cell.angle_gamma   90.00
#
_symmetry.space_group_name_H-M   'P 1'
#
loop_
_entity.id
_entity.type
_entity.pdbx_description
1 polymer ?
#
loop_
_entity_poly.entity_id
_entity_poly.type
_entity_poly.pdbx_seq_one_letter_code
_entity_poly.pdbx_strand_id
1 'polypeptide(L)'
;MQNTIAASIKAAFDTDVDLPFSSSVALNVVTNAARHKGASGNSLSIVHSYYAGQKLPAGVTLAITAFSGGTTDPDVTDALAALGGEYYYSIVTPYTDDGNMDILEAELETRYGPMVAKPGQGLAALRDTYAASQTYGNGRNSPFSNVLATSLSPTPPWVCAAILAGVEAAENDPARPRQNVKLPGMLPPLVGDRFDSLQRNLLLLDGMSTYYVETGECFLERLVCTYQTKNGIADPSYHDIETMRTLAYLRHSLKARFQLKYPQAKLANDGTTFGAGQVVVTPKLARGEILALFDEWERDGLVENKAQFKAQLIVERNANNPNQLDIFLPPDLINQLRVTAARMGFKL
;
A
#
# COMPACT_ATOMS: atom_id res chain seq x y z
N MET A 1 8.13 -10.00 -47.56
CA MET A 1 7.53 -8.84 -46.84
C MET A 1 7.32 -9.15 -45.37
N GLN A 2 6.56 -10.18 -44.99
CA GLN A 2 6.31 -10.50 -43.57
C GLN A 2 7.59 -10.79 -42.76
N ASN A 3 8.53 -11.58 -43.29
CA ASN A 3 9.81 -11.84 -42.60
C ASN A 3 10.63 -10.57 -42.38
N THR A 4 10.58 -9.63 -43.33
CA THR A 4 11.25 -8.32 -43.20
C THR A 4 10.61 -7.50 -42.08
N ILE A 5 9.27 -7.48 -42.00
CA ILE A 5 8.54 -6.81 -40.91
C ILE A 5 8.92 -7.42 -39.56
N ALA A 6 8.92 -8.75 -39.43
CA ALA A 6 9.29 -9.44 -38.20
C ALA A 6 10.74 -9.13 -37.78
N ALA A 7 11.68 -9.14 -38.73
CA ALA A 7 13.06 -8.76 -38.48
C ALA A 7 13.19 -7.30 -38.00
N SER A 8 12.44 -6.37 -38.60
CA SER A 8 12.44 -4.96 -38.17
C SER A 8 11.83 -4.77 -36.78
N ILE A 9 10.76 -5.51 -36.43
CA ILE A 9 10.17 -5.47 -35.08
C ILE A 9 11.20 -5.96 -34.05
N LYS A 10 11.86 -7.10 -34.31
CA LYS A 10 12.92 -7.58 -33.42
C LYS A 10 14.05 -6.56 -33.28
N ALA A 11 14.52 -5.97 -34.39
CA ALA A 11 15.59 -4.99 -34.35
C ALA A 11 15.20 -3.76 -33.52
N ALA A 12 13.96 -3.30 -33.61
CA ALA A 12 13.45 -2.22 -32.77
C ALA A 12 13.41 -2.62 -31.28
N PHE A 13 12.97 -3.84 -30.94
CA PHE A 13 13.05 -4.32 -29.55
C PHE A 13 14.49 -4.40 -29.04
N ASP A 14 15.45 -4.84 -29.86
CA ASP A 14 16.85 -4.92 -29.45
C ASP A 14 17.50 -3.54 -29.19
N THR A 15 16.91 -2.44 -29.71
CA THR A 15 17.39 -1.08 -29.40
C THR A 15 17.03 -0.61 -28.00
N ASP A 16 15.98 -1.17 -27.41
CA ASP A 16 15.56 -0.86 -26.05
C ASP A 16 16.05 -1.96 -25.10
N VAL A 17 17.18 -1.70 -24.45
CA VAL A 17 17.85 -2.66 -23.56
C VAL A 17 17.09 -2.87 -22.25
N ASP A 18 16.18 -1.96 -21.90
CA ASP A 18 15.42 -1.99 -20.65
C ASP A 18 14.12 -2.80 -20.76
N LEU A 19 13.81 -3.34 -21.96
CA LEU A 19 12.65 -4.20 -22.13
C LEU A 19 12.72 -5.43 -21.20
N PRO A 20 11.62 -5.78 -20.52
CA PRO A 20 11.56 -6.91 -19.58
C PRO A 20 11.52 -8.28 -20.25
N PHE A 21 11.65 -8.32 -21.58
CA PHE A 21 11.72 -9.54 -22.38
C PHE A 21 12.86 -9.44 -23.40
N SER A 22 13.27 -10.60 -23.91
CA SER A 22 14.14 -10.73 -25.07
C SER A 22 13.35 -11.27 -26.25
N SER A 23 13.77 -10.92 -27.47
CA SER A 23 13.05 -11.28 -28.69
C SER A 23 13.91 -12.11 -29.63
N SER A 24 13.33 -13.14 -30.21
CA SER A 24 13.90 -13.92 -31.30
C SER A 24 12.94 -13.91 -32.50
N VAL A 25 13.45 -14.12 -33.71
CA VAL A 25 12.64 -14.13 -34.94
C VAL A 25 12.83 -15.44 -35.69
N ALA A 26 11.72 -16.04 -36.10
CA ALA A 26 11.69 -17.20 -36.98
C ALA A 26 10.62 -16.97 -38.05
N LEU A 27 11.04 -16.92 -39.32
CA LEU A 27 10.17 -16.57 -40.45
C LEU A 27 9.45 -15.24 -40.23
N ASN A 28 8.11 -15.27 -40.12
CA ASN A 28 7.24 -14.12 -39.90
C ASN A 28 6.79 -13.98 -38.43
N VAL A 29 7.37 -14.75 -37.50
CA VAL A 29 7.00 -14.75 -36.08
C VAL A 29 8.12 -14.14 -35.25
N VAL A 30 7.77 -13.20 -34.37
CA VAL A 30 8.65 -12.67 -33.31
C VAL A 30 8.25 -13.32 -32.00
N THR A 31 9.13 -14.14 -31.43
CA THR A 31 8.94 -14.82 -30.16
C THR A 31 9.60 -14.02 -29.05
N ASN A 32 8.80 -13.58 -28.07
CA ASN A 32 9.27 -12.81 -26.92
C ASN A 32 9.29 -13.70 -25.67
N ALA A 33 10.39 -13.68 -24.93
CA ALA A 33 10.57 -14.43 -23.70
C ALA A 33 10.95 -13.47 -22.56
N ALA A 34 10.21 -13.50 -21.44
CA ALA A 34 10.52 -12.71 -20.26
C ALA A 34 11.97 -12.95 -19.82
N ARG A 35 12.67 -11.90 -19.37
CA ARG A 35 14.07 -12.00 -18.93
C ARG A 35 14.21 -12.78 -17.62
N HIS A 36 13.20 -12.69 -16.77
CA HIS A 36 13.15 -13.39 -15.49
C HIS A 36 12.09 -14.50 -15.55
N LYS A 37 12.40 -15.60 -14.86
CA LYS A 37 11.41 -16.65 -14.59
C LYS A 37 10.45 -16.17 -13.49
N GLY A 38 9.25 -16.70 -13.47
CA GLY A 38 8.22 -16.36 -12.49
C GLY A 38 6.85 -16.20 -13.14
N ALA A 39 5.79 -16.28 -12.33
CA ALA A 39 4.43 -16.05 -12.82
C ALA A 39 4.19 -14.55 -13.13
N SER A 40 4.92 -13.64 -12.48
CA SER A 40 4.97 -12.21 -12.80
C SER A 40 5.22 -11.90 -14.28
N GLY A 41 6.02 -12.72 -14.98
CA GLY A 41 6.27 -12.57 -16.41
C GLY A 41 5.02 -12.72 -17.29
N ASN A 42 3.98 -13.38 -16.81
CA ASN A 42 2.70 -13.54 -17.54
C ASN A 42 1.93 -12.21 -17.65
N SER A 43 2.23 -11.24 -16.79
CA SER A 43 1.60 -9.91 -16.80
C SER A 43 2.24 -8.95 -17.82
N LEU A 44 3.31 -9.35 -18.50
CA LEU A 44 3.86 -8.57 -19.61
C LEU A 44 2.86 -8.49 -20.76
N SER A 45 2.86 -7.35 -21.45
CA SER A 45 1.96 -7.13 -22.57
C SER A 45 2.64 -6.35 -23.69
N ILE A 46 2.19 -6.62 -24.91
CA ILE A 46 2.59 -5.89 -26.11
C ILE A 46 1.29 -5.39 -26.73
N VAL A 47 1.19 -4.09 -26.97
CA VAL A 47 0.02 -3.45 -27.56
C VAL A 47 0.47 -2.65 -28.77
N HIS A 48 -0.18 -2.85 -29.91
CA HIS A 48 0.05 -2.03 -31.10
C HIS A 48 -0.99 -0.91 -31.17
N SER A 49 -0.63 0.21 -31.82
CA SER A 49 -1.56 1.30 -32.11
C SER A 49 -2.32 1.81 -30.87
N TYR A 50 -1.61 1.93 -29.75
CA TYR A 50 -2.18 2.24 -28.44
C TYR A 50 -2.86 3.62 -28.39
N TYR A 51 -2.28 4.63 -29.07
CA TYR A 51 -2.86 5.97 -29.10
C TYR A 51 -3.86 6.15 -30.24
N ALA A 52 -4.88 6.98 -30.00
CA ALA A 52 -5.90 7.31 -30.99
C ALA A 52 -5.27 7.83 -32.30
N GLY A 53 -5.75 7.30 -33.43
CA GLY A 53 -5.24 7.67 -34.76
C GLY A 53 -4.06 6.82 -35.25
N GLN A 54 -3.38 6.06 -34.37
CA GLN A 54 -2.38 5.09 -34.79
C GLN A 54 -3.05 3.89 -35.46
N LYS A 55 -2.49 3.41 -36.57
CA LYS A 55 -2.99 2.26 -37.32
C LYS A 55 -1.82 1.46 -37.89
N LEU A 56 -2.02 0.17 -38.08
CA LEU A 56 -1.10 -0.65 -38.85
C LEU A 56 -1.12 -0.22 -40.34
N PRO A 57 -0.01 -0.35 -41.07
CA PRO A 57 0.01 -0.13 -42.51
C PRO A 57 -1.04 -0.98 -43.24
N ALA A 58 -1.57 -0.48 -44.36
CA ALA A 58 -2.56 -1.20 -45.15
C ALA A 58 -2.04 -2.57 -45.59
N GLY A 59 -2.85 -3.62 -45.40
CA GLY A 59 -2.48 -5.00 -45.73
C GLY A 59 -1.61 -5.71 -44.68
N VAL A 60 -1.29 -5.06 -43.55
CA VAL A 60 -0.58 -5.68 -42.42
C VAL A 60 -1.56 -6.02 -41.31
N THR A 61 -1.49 -7.26 -40.82
CA THR A 61 -2.19 -7.73 -39.63
C THR A 61 -1.17 -8.29 -38.65
N LEU A 62 -1.31 -7.95 -37.37
CA LEU A 62 -0.49 -8.50 -36.28
C LEU A 62 -1.38 -9.32 -35.37
N ALA A 63 -1.01 -10.59 -35.17
CA ALA A 63 -1.55 -11.41 -34.10
C ALA A 63 -0.59 -11.35 -32.92
N ILE A 64 -1.06 -10.87 -31.77
CA ILE A 64 -0.27 -10.79 -30.53
C ILE A 64 -0.84 -11.82 -29.56
N THR A 65 0.01 -12.72 -29.09
CA THR A 65 -0.34 -13.70 -28.05
C THR A 65 0.17 -13.17 -26.71
N ALA A 66 -0.65 -13.30 -25.66
CA ALA A 66 -0.25 -12.92 -24.31
C ALA A 66 0.93 -13.75 -23.81
N PHE A 67 1.75 -13.16 -22.94
CA PHE A 67 2.77 -13.91 -22.21
C PHE A 67 2.10 -14.96 -21.33
N SER A 68 2.67 -16.16 -21.31
CA SER A 68 2.12 -17.30 -20.57
C SER A 68 3.22 -18.29 -20.24
N GLY A 69 2.92 -19.25 -19.35
CA GLY A 69 3.82 -20.33 -18.98
C GLY A 69 4.87 -19.96 -17.91
N GLY A 70 4.88 -18.73 -17.42
CA GLY A 70 5.60 -18.34 -16.22
C GLY A 70 4.98 -19.00 -14.99
N THR A 71 5.82 -19.62 -14.15
CA THR A 71 5.43 -20.29 -12.91
C THR A 71 6.47 -20.01 -11.84
N THR A 72 6.07 -20.09 -10.56
CA THR A 72 6.97 -20.00 -9.40
C THR A 72 7.76 -18.69 -9.39
N ASP A 73 7.17 -17.65 -8.82
CA ASP A 73 7.90 -16.40 -8.59
C ASP A 73 9.06 -16.60 -7.60
N PRO A 74 10.12 -15.77 -7.70
CA PRO A 74 11.22 -15.80 -6.74
C PRO A 74 10.77 -15.62 -5.29
N ASP A 75 11.42 -16.35 -4.38
CA ASP A 75 11.19 -16.25 -2.95
C ASP A 75 11.75 -14.93 -2.38
N VAL A 76 10.96 -14.23 -1.56
CA VAL A 76 11.32 -12.92 -0.98
C VAL A 76 11.98 -13.00 0.41
N THR A 77 12.13 -14.18 1.00
CA THR A 77 12.55 -14.35 2.40
C THR A 77 13.91 -13.71 2.68
N ASP A 78 14.90 -13.98 1.84
CA ASP A 78 16.25 -13.43 2.00
C ASP A 78 16.27 -11.91 1.82
N ALA A 79 15.44 -11.37 0.92
CA ALA A 79 15.32 -9.94 0.69
C ALA A 79 14.70 -9.22 1.91
N LEU A 80 13.70 -9.83 2.55
CA LEU A 80 13.09 -9.29 3.77
C LEU A 80 14.03 -9.37 4.97
N ALA A 81 14.78 -10.46 5.10
CA ALA A 81 15.82 -10.58 6.12
C ALA A 81 16.89 -9.48 5.98
N ALA A 82 17.20 -9.06 4.75
CA ALA A 82 18.15 -7.99 4.47
C ALA A 82 17.67 -6.58 4.85
N LEU A 83 16.37 -6.36 5.10
CA LEU A 83 15.87 -5.07 5.62
C LEU A 83 16.50 -4.74 6.99
N GLY A 84 16.83 -5.78 7.77
CA GLY A 84 17.48 -5.66 9.06
C GLY A 84 16.77 -4.70 10.01
N GLY A 85 17.57 -3.89 10.72
CA GLY A 85 17.09 -2.95 11.72
C GLY A 85 16.61 -1.59 11.17
N GLU A 86 16.58 -1.38 9.87
CA GLU A 86 16.28 -0.07 9.30
C GLU A 86 14.78 0.23 9.22
N TYR A 87 14.41 1.50 9.17
CA TYR A 87 13.03 1.94 9.00
C TYR A 87 12.67 2.02 7.51
N TYR A 88 11.74 1.17 7.08
CA TYR A 88 11.16 1.21 5.73
C TYR A 88 9.64 1.31 5.86
N TYR A 89 9.10 2.48 5.56
CA TYR A 89 7.66 2.74 5.68
C TYR A 89 6.86 2.20 4.50
N SER A 90 7.46 2.16 3.31
CA SER A 90 6.81 1.71 2.08
C SER A 90 7.74 0.70 1.41
N ILE A 91 7.27 -0.55 1.27
CA ILE A 91 8.02 -1.65 0.69
C ILE A 91 7.28 -2.09 -0.55
N VAL A 92 7.93 -2.01 -1.71
CA VAL A 92 7.34 -2.44 -2.98
C VAL A 92 7.65 -3.92 -3.19
N THR A 93 6.63 -4.71 -3.52
CA THR A 93 6.80 -6.09 -3.98
C THR A 93 6.32 -6.22 -5.42
N PRO A 94 7.08 -6.89 -6.31
CA PRO A 94 6.64 -7.18 -7.66
C PRO A 94 5.72 -8.40 -7.75
N TYR A 95 5.61 -9.18 -6.65
CA TYR A 95 4.90 -10.46 -6.64
C TYR A 95 3.58 -10.34 -5.88
N THR A 96 2.56 -10.97 -6.45
CA THR A 96 1.22 -11.08 -5.90
C THR A 96 0.80 -12.55 -5.78
N ASP A 97 1.74 -13.48 -5.74
CA ASP A 97 1.42 -14.87 -5.38
C ASP A 97 1.21 -14.98 -3.87
N ASP A 98 0.42 -15.97 -3.47
CA ASP A 98 0.02 -16.14 -2.08
C ASP A 98 1.22 -16.32 -1.15
N GLY A 99 2.23 -17.10 -1.56
CA GLY A 99 3.39 -17.41 -0.73
C GLY A 99 4.22 -16.17 -0.39
N ASN A 100 4.58 -15.38 -1.40
CA ASN A 100 5.37 -14.17 -1.18
C ASN A 100 4.59 -13.09 -0.40
N MET A 101 3.29 -12.94 -0.68
CA MET A 101 2.45 -11.98 0.04
C MET A 101 2.27 -12.38 1.51
N ASP A 102 2.05 -13.67 1.81
CA ASP A 102 1.94 -14.17 3.20
C ASP A 102 3.23 -13.90 3.99
N ILE A 103 4.40 -14.14 3.39
CA ILE A 103 5.71 -13.88 4.02
C ILE A 103 5.90 -12.39 4.29
N LEU A 104 5.58 -11.54 3.30
CA LEU A 104 5.68 -10.07 3.46
C LEU A 104 4.75 -9.56 4.56
N GLU A 105 3.49 -10.00 4.57
CA GLU A 105 2.49 -9.57 5.54
C GLU A 105 2.87 -10.01 6.97
N ALA A 106 3.39 -11.23 7.14
CA ALA A 106 3.86 -11.73 8.44
C ALA A 106 5.08 -10.95 8.98
N GLU A 107 6.03 -10.58 8.11
CA GLU A 107 7.14 -9.71 8.48
C GLU A 107 6.62 -8.33 8.90
N LEU A 108 5.72 -7.72 8.12
CA LEU A 108 5.17 -6.40 8.44
C LEU A 108 4.36 -6.38 9.74
N GLU A 109 3.61 -7.45 10.04
CA GLU A 109 2.91 -7.61 11.32
C GLU A 109 3.90 -7.66 12.49
N THR A 110 4.97 -8.45 12.35
CA THR A 110 6.04 -8.55 13.36
C THR A 110 6.69 -7.19 13.60
N ARG A 111 7.00 -6.46 12.53
CA ARG A 111 7.61 -5.13 12.60
C ARG A 111 6.68 -4.07 13.21
N TYR A 112 5.36 -4.19 12.98
CA TYR A 112 4.36 -3.31 13.56
C TYR A 112 4.23 -3.49 15.08
N GLY A 113 4.44 -4.71 15.58
CA GLY A 113 4.34 -5.04 17.00
C GLY A 113 5.17 -4.11 17.93
N PRO A 114 4.75 -3.96 19.20
CA PRO A 114 5.35 -2.99 20.13
C PRO A 114 6.83 -3.25 20.42
N MET A 115 7.30 -4.49 20.26
CA MET A 115 8.69 -4.87 20.49
C MET A 115 9.63 -4.37 19.40
N VAL A 116 9.23 -4.46 18.13
CA VAL A 116 10.05 -4.00 17.00
C VAL A 116 9.80 -2.51 16.74
N ALA A 117 8.53 -2.10 16.71
CA ALA A 117 8.09 -0.72 16.50
C ALA A 117 8.72 -0.04 15.26
N LYS A 118 8.72 -0.75 14.12
CA LYS A 118 9.21 -0.29 12.81
C LYS A 118 8.16 -0.53 11.72
N PRO A 119 7.01 0.15 11.80
CA PRO A 119 5.87 -0.11 10.92
C PRO A 119 6.26 0.08 9.45
N GLY A 120 5.67 -0.74 8.57
CA GLY A 120 5.79 -0.65 7.12
C GLY A 120 4.47 -1.04 6.45
N GLN A 121 4.36 -0.73 5.16
CA GLN A 121 3.26 -1.13 4.29
C GLN A 121 3.81 -1.77 3.03
N GLY A 122 3.24 -2.92 2.65
CA GLY A 122 3.58 -3.66 1.44
C GLY A 122 2.72 -3.17 0.29
N LEU A 123 3.34 -2.63 -0.77
CA LEU A 123 2.64 -2.13 -1.94
C LEU A 123 2.89 -3.06 -3.14
N ALA A 124 1.80 -3.48 -3.76
CA ALA A 124 1.80 -4.34 -4.94
C ALA A 124 0.81 -3.82 -5.99
N ALA A 125 0.81 -4.42 -7.16
CA ALA A 125 -0.23 -4.19 -8.15
C ALA A 125 -0.53 -5.50 -8.90
N LEU A 126 -1.80 -5.69 -9.26
CA LEU A 126 -2.28 -6.85 -9.96
C LEU A 126 -2.85 -6.45 -11.33
N ARG A 127 -2.28 -7.05 -12.38
CA ARG A 127 -2.75 -6.89 -13.75
C ARG A 127 -3.60 -8.09 -14.16
N ASP A 128 -4.91 -7.97 -14.00
CA ASP A 128 -5.85 -9.02 -14.40
C ASP A 128 -7.23 -8.46 -14.76
N THR A 129 -8.12 -9.33 -15.23
CA THR A 129 -9.55 -9.06 -15.42
C THR A 129 -10.23 -8.69 -14.11
N TYR A 130 -11.43 -8.11 -14.19
CA TYR A 130 -12.24 -7.78 -13.02
C TYR A 130 -12.51 -9.01 -12.14
N ALA A 131 -12.94 -10.12 -12.73
CA ALA A 131 -13.26 -11.34 -11.99
C ALA A 131 -12.05 -11.93 -11.26
N ALA A 132 -10.88 -11.94 -11.90
CA ALA A 132 -9.65 -12.42 -11.28
C ALA A 132 -9.13 -11.45 -10.20
N SER A 133 -9.28 -10.14 -10.41
CA SER A 133 -8.92 -9.13 -9.40
C SER A 133 -9.78 -9.25 -8.14
N GLN A 134 -11.08 -9.49 -8.30
CA GLN A 134 -11.98 -9.79 -7.18
C GLN A 134 -11.61 -11.11 -6.48
N THR A 135 -11.28 -12.15 -7.25
CA THR A 135 -10.84 -13.44 -6.69
C THR A 135 -9.59 -13.27 -5.82
N TYR A 136 -8.62 -12.48 -6.30
CA TYR A 136 -7.41 -12.16 -5.55
C TYR A 136 -7.72 -11.37 -4.28
N GLY A 137 -8.50 -10.28 -4.38
CA GLY A 137 -8.88 -9.46 -3.23
C GLY A 137 -9.58 -10.25 -2.13
N ASN A 138 -10.55 -11.10 -2.49
CA ASN A 138 -11.24 -11.98 -1.56
C ASN A 138 -10.35 -13.04 -0.90
N GLY A 139 -9.20 -13.36 -1.52
CA GLY A 139 -8.22 -14.29 -0.97
C GLY A 139 -7.28 -13.68 0.07
N ARG A 140 -7.38 -12.37 0.33
CA ARG A 140 -6.45 -11.60 1.17
C ARG A 140 -7.20 -10.89 2.30
N ASN A 141 -6.55 -10.72 3.45
CA ASN A 141 -7.13 -10.01 4.59
C ASN A 141 -6.06 -9.46 5.54
N SER A 142 -5.25 -8.51 5.06
CA SER A 142 -4.14 -7.93 5.83
C SER A 142 -4.21 -6.41 5.92
N PRO A 143 -3.99 -5.81 7.09
CA PRO A 143 -3.89 -4.36 7.23
C PRO A 143 -2.51 -3.84 6.78
N PHE A 144 -1.61 -4.73 6.34
CA PHE A 144 -0.22 -4.41 6.01
C PHE A 144 0.09 -4.51 4.52
N SER A 145 -0.90 -4.82 3.67
CA SER A 145 -0.73 -4.89 2.23
C SER A 145 -1.77 -4.05 1.49
N ASN A 146 -1.31 -3.35 0.45
CA ASN A 146 -2.10 -2.54 -0.45
C ASN A 146 -1.84 -3.00 -1.89
N VAL A 147 -2.87 -3.46 -2.61
CA VAL A 147 -2.72 -3.95 -3.99
C VAL A 147 -3.56 -3.13 -4.96
N LEU A 148 -2.92 -2.51 -5.95
CA LEU A 148 -3.58 -1.76 -7.02
C LEU A 148 -4.12 -2.70 -8.10
N ALA A 149 -5.42 -2.71 -8.34
CA ALA A 149 -6.01 -3.42 -9.47
C ALA A 149 -5.82 -2.60 -10.75
N THR A 150 -4.94 -3.04 -11.66
CA THR A 150 -4.54 -2.25 -12.84
C THR A 150 -5.40 -2.49 -14.07
N SER A 151 -6.32 -3.46 -14.02
CA SER A 151 -6.91 -4.09 -15.22
C SER A 151 -5.81 -4.53 -16.20
N LEU A 152 -6.07 -4.53 -17.50
CA LEU A 152 -5.12 -4.87 -18.56
C LEU A 152 -4.20 -3.70 -18.96
N SER A 153 -3.82 -2.84 -18.01
CA SER A 153 -2.85 -1.76 -18.25
C SER A 153 -1.61 -2.30 -18.97
N PRO A 154 -1.08 -1.60 -19.99
CA PRO A 154 0.18 -1.99 -20.62
C PRO A 154 1.39 -1.84 -19.70
N THR A 155 1.27 -1.01 -18.65
CA THR A 155 2.32 -0.79 -17.67
C THR A 155 2.50 -2.07 -16.85
N PRO A 156 3.72 -2.61 -16.74
CA PRO A 156 3.94 -3.81 -15.94
C PRO A 156 3.53 -3.59 -14.47
N PRO A 157 2.93 -4.60 -13.81
CA PRO A 157 2.37 -4.42 -12.45
C PRO A 157 3.41 -3.98 -11.42
N TRP A 158 4.65 -4.48 -11.47
CA TRP A 158 5.71 -4.02 -10.56
C TRP A 158 6.07 -2.54 -10.75
N VAL A 159 5.93 -2.00 -11.96
CA VAL A 159 6.09 -0.56 -12.23
C VAL A 159 4.90 0.21 -11.66
N CYS A 160 3.68 -0.30 -11.83
CA CYS A 160 2.49 0.28 -11.19
C CYS A 160 2.60 0.31 -9.66
N ALA A 161 3.13 -0.74 -9.04
CA ALA A 161 3.37 -0.82 -7.60
C ALA A 161 4.41 0.23 -7.16
N ALA A 162 5.49 0.40 -7.93
CA ALA A 162 6.50 1.43 -7.66
C ALA A 162 5.94 2.86 -7.82
N ILE A 163 5.10 3.10 -8.84
CA ILE A 163 4.40 4.38 -9.03
C ILE A 163 3.49 4.66 -7.83
N LEU A 164 2.70 3.67 -7.40
CA LEU A 164 1.82 3.79 -6.25
C LEU A 164 2.62 4.13 -4.99
N ALA A 165 3.73 3.43 -4.73
CA ALA A 165 4.58 3.70 -3.58
C ALA A 165 5.22 5.10 -3.62
N GLY A 166 5.64 5.57 -4.80
CA GLY A 166 6.14 6.93 -4.97
C GLY A 166 5.07 7.99 -4.66
N VAL A 167 3.83 7.77 -5.12
CA VAL A 167 2.70 8.65 -4.83
C VAL A 167 2.32 8.63 -3.35
N GLU A 168 2.31 7.44 -2.74
CA GLU A 168 1.97 7.24 -1.33
C GLU A 168 2.99 7.91 -0.40
N ALA A 169 4.29 7.71 -0.66
CA ALA A 169 5.40 8.23 0.13
C ALA A 169 5.62 9.74 -0.04
N ALA A 170 5.10 10.35 -1.11
CA ALA A 170 5.19 11.79 -1.34
C ALA A 170 4.28 12.61 -0.42
N GLU A 171 3.29 12.00 0.21
CA GLU A 171 2.39 12.69 1.14
C GLU A 171 2.85 12.49 2.59
N ASN A 172 3.16 13.60 3.24
CA ASN A 172 3.78 13.62 4.57
C ASN A 172 2.74 13.55 5.69
N ASP A 173 1.50 13.94 5.41
CA ASP A 173 0.42 13.85 6.38
C ASP A 173 -0.13 12.40 6.40
N PRO A 174 -0.01 11.67 7.54
CA PRO A 174 -0.45 10.29 7.64
C PRO A 174 -1.98 10.14 7.64
N ALA A 175 -2.73 11.17 8.03
CA ALA A 175 -4.19 11.14 8.07
C ALA A 175 -4.82 11.65 6.76
N ARG A 176 -4.02 12.25 5.87
CA ARG A 176 -4.54 12.83 4.63
C ARG A 176 -4.92 11.77 3.60
N PRO A 177 -6.16 11.83 3.08
CA PRO A 177 -6.64 10.81 2.17
C PRO A 177 -5.80 10.70 0.88
N ARG A 178 -5.36 9.48 0.56
CA ARG A 178 -4.68 9.08 -0.68
C ARG A 178 -5.71 8.85 -1.79
N GLN A 179 -6.20 9.95 -2.36
CA GLN A 179 -7.20 9.97 -3.44
C GLN A 179 -7.01 11.16 -4.36
N ASN A 180 -7.48 11.04 -5.60
CA ASN A 180 -7.39 12.07 -6.65
C ASN A 180 -5.95 12.53 -6.90
N VAL A 181 -4.97 11.64 -6.73
CA VAL A 181 -3.56 11.89 -7.02
C VAL A 181 -3.18 11.20 -8.31
N LYS A 182 -2.47 11.92 -9.18
CA LYS A 182 -1.97 11.38 -10.44
C LYS A 182 -1.01 10.22 -10.19
N LEU A 183 -1.15 9.14 -10.95
CA LEU A 183 -0.20 8.02 -11.04
C LEU A 183 0.73 8.28 -12.24
N PRO A 184 1.88 8.97 -12.03
CA PRO A 184 2.70 9.46 -13.14
C PRO A 184 3.25 8.32 -13.99
N GLY A 185 3.11 8.43 -15.30
CA GLY A 185 3.65 7.46 -16.27
C GLY A 185 2.84 6.16 -16.38
N MET A 186 1.83 5.92 -15.52
CA MET A 186 0.97 4.76 -15.65
C MET A 186 0.05 4.92 -16.86
N LEU A 187 0.20 4.03 -17.84
CA LEU A 187 -0.63 3.97 -19.03
C LEU A 187 -1.97 3.30 -18.70
N PRO A 188 -3.13 3.91 -19.03
CA PRO A 188 -4.43 3.27 -18.81
C PRO A 188 -4.63 2.05 -19.74
N PRO A 189 -5.49 1.09 -19.37
CA PRO A 189 -5.98 0.08 -20.30
C PRO A 189 -6.67 0.73 -21.51
N LEU A 190 -6.78 -0.04 -22.59
CA LEU A 190 -7.65 0.33 -23.71
C LEU A 190 -9.08 0.54 -23.19
N VAL A 191 -9.84 1.42 -23.84
CA VAL A 191 -11.16 1.85 -23.35
C VAL A 191 -12.10 0.67 -23.01
N GLY A 192 -12.07 -0.40 -23.81
CA GLY A 192 -12.89 -1.60 -23.60
C GLY A 192 -12.47 -2.48 -22.42
N ASP A 193 -11.24 -2.31 -21.93
CA ASP A 193 -10.69 -3.09 -20.81
C ASP A 193 -10.71 -2.31 -19.49
N ARG A 194 -11.16 -1.05 -19.49
CA ARG A 194 -11.20 -0.24 -18.27
C ARG A 194 -12.31 -0.73 -17.35
N PHE A 195 -12.02 -0.80 -16.06
CA PHE A 195 -13.05 -1.06 -15.06
C PHE A 195 -14.04 0.12 -15.00
N ASP A 196 -15.32 -0.20 -15.08
CA ASP A 196 -16.38 0.78 -14.89
C ASP A 196 -16.47 1.22 -13.41
N SER A 197 -17.30 2.24 -13.13
CA SER A 197 -17.43 2.78 -11.77
C SER A 197 -17.97 1.76 -10.76
N LEU A 198 -18.85 0.84 -11.19
CA LEU A 198 -19.41 -0.19 -10.31
C LEU A 198 -18.34 -1.22 -9.97
N GLN A 199 -17.61 -1.71 -10.98
CA GLN A 199 -16.51 -2.65 -10.82
C GLN A 199 -15.44 -2.09 -9.89
N ARG A 200 -15.03 -0.83 -10.05
CA ARG A 200 -14.07 -0.21 -9.15
C ARG A 200 -14.57 -0.09 -7.71
N ASN A 201 -15.83 0.32 -7.52
CA ASN A 201 -16.40 0.38 -6.16
C ASN A 201 -16.47 -1.01 -5.50
N LEU A 202 -16.77 -2.06 -6.26
CA LEU A 202 -16.75 -3.43 -5.75
C LEU A 202 -15.33 -3.90 -5.41
N LEU A 203 -14.35 -3.61 -6.27
CA LEU A 203 -12.94 -3.91 -5.98
C LEU A 203 -12.45 -3.21 -4.71
N LEU A 204 -12.86 -1.96 -4.47
CA LEU A 204 -12.57 -1.28 -3.21
C LEU A 204 -13.12 -2.07 -2.01
N LEU A 205 -14.36 -2.58 -2.08
CA LEU A 205 -14.92 -3.41 -1.01
C LEU A 205 -14.18 -4.75 -0.85
N ASP A 206 -13.68 -5.31 -1.95
CA ASP A 206 -12.91 -6.55 -2.00
C ASP A 206 -11.42 -6.36 -1.61
N GLY A 207 -11.06 -5.24 -0.95
CA GLY A 207 -9.72 -4.98 -0.45
C GLY A 207 -8.68 -4.60 -1.51
N MET A 208 -9.13 -4.14 -2.69
CA MET A 208 -8.26 -3.76 -3.80
C MET A 208 -8.28 -2.26 -4.05
N SER A 209 -7.11 -1.64 -4.12
CA SER A 209 -6.98 -0.23 -4.48
C SER A 209 -7.33 -0.01 -5.95
N THR A 210 -7.99 1.11 -6.26
CA THR A 210 -8.46 1.42 -7.62
C THR A 210 -8.00 2.81 -8.08
N TYR A 211 -8.14 3.05 -9.38
CA TYR A 211 -7.84 4.32 -10.03
C TYR A 211 -8.86 4.58 -11.13
N TYR A 212 -9.07 5.85 -11.47
CA TYR A 212 -9.86 6.26 -12.61
C TYR A 212 -8.99 6.90 -13.69
N VAL A 213 -9.53 7.00 -14.90
CA VAL A 213 -8.83 7.59 -16.04
C VAL A 213 -9.51 8.88 -16.45
N GLU A 214 -8.75 9.97 -16.47
CA GLU A 214 -9.21 11.28 -16.90
C GLU A 214 -8.23 11.86 -17.94
N THR A 215 -8.74 12.25 -19.10
CA THR A 215 -7.92 12.83 -20.20
C THR A 215 -6.70 11.96 -20.58
N GLY A 216 -6.81 10.64 -20.45
CA GLY A 216 -5.74 9.69 -20.78
C GLY A 216 -4.69 9.49 -19.68
N GLU A 217 -4.88 10.10 -18.51
CA GLU A 217 -4.01 9.95 -17.35
C GLU A 217 -4.73 9.16 -16.24
N CYS A 218 -3.96 8.41 -15.46
CA CYS A 218 -4.46 7.61 -14.34
C CYS A 218 -4.40 8.42 -13.03
N PHE A 219 -5.49 8.40 -12.27
CA PHE A 219 -5.60 9.04 -10.95
C PHE A 219 -6.06 8.03 -9.92
N LEU A 220 -5.32 7.92 -8.82
CA LEU A 220 -5.65 7.07 -7.68
C LEU A 220 -7.04 7.44 -7.16
N GLU A 221 -7.95 6.48 -7.12
CA GLU A 221 -9.32 6.70 -6.63
C GLU A 221 -9.33 6.55 -5.11
N ARG A 222 -8.73 5.46 -4.59
CA ARG A 222 -8.53 5.24 -3.16
C ARG A 222 -7.45 4.18 -2.94
N LEU A 223 -6.55 4.44 -2.00
CA LEU A 223 -5.59 3.46 -1.52
C LEU A 223 -6.14 2.74 -0.29
N VAL A 224 -6.46 1.47 -0.46
CA VAL A 224 -7.03 0.60 0.59
C VAL A 224 -6.10 -0.57 0.89
N CYS A 225 -6.16 -1.06 2.11
CA CYS A 225 -5.51 -2.30 2.52
C CYS A 225 -6.36 -3.50 2.06
N THR A 226 -5.76 -4.69 1.98
CA THR A 226 -6.49 -5.94 1.71
C THR A 226 -7.40 -6.37 2.86
N TYR A 227 -7.32 -5.69 4.01
CA TYR A 227 -8.17 -5.93 5.17
C TYR A 227 -9.65 -5.66 4.90
N GLN A 228 -10.47 -6.66 5.19
CA GLN A 228 -11.92 -6.67 4.95
C GLN A 228 -12.71 -7.19 6.15
N THR A 229 -12.14 -8.12 6.92
CA THR A 229 -12.87 -8.82 7.98
C THR A 229 -12.07 -9.00 9.26
N LYS A 230 -12.81 -9.05 10.37
CA LYS A 230 -12.34 -9.48 11.68
C LYS A 230 -13.15 -10.69 12.12
N ASN A 231 -12.48 -11.82 12.33
CA ASN A 231 -13.14 -13.09 12.68
C ASN A 231 -14.26 -13.49 11.69
N GLY A 232 -14.05 -13.23 10.39
CA GLY A 232 -15.02 -13.52 9.33
C GLY A 232 -16.22 -12.56 9.24
N ILE A 233 -16.23 -11.49 10.02
CA ILE A 233 -17.26 -10.44 9.96
C ILE A 233 -16.66 -9.19 9.30
N ALA A 234 -17.41 -8.57 8.39
CA ALA A 234 -16.99 -7.33 7.74
C ALA A 234 -16.57 -6.26 8.77
N ASP A 235 -15.35 -5.74 8.62
CA ASP A 235 -14.75 -4.78 9.52
C ASP A 235 -13.96 -3.72 8.72
N PRO A 236 -14.38 -2.45 8.74
CA PRO A 236 -13.69 -1.38 8.00
C PRO A 236 -12.46 -0.83 8.75
N SER A 237 -12.17 -1.30 9.97
CA SER A 237 -11.23 -0.65 10.89
C SER A 237 -9.84 -0.37 10.31
N TYR A 238 -9.30 -1.27 9.47
CA TYR A 238 -7.98 -1.09 8.82
C TYR A 238 -8.07 -1.05 7.29
N HIS A 239 -9.26 -0.72 6.77
CA HIS A 239 -9.53 -0.73 5.35
C HIS A 239 -8.75 0.36 4.60
N ASP A 240 -8.63 1.55 5.19
CA ASP A 240 -7.90 2.68 4.64
C ASP A 240 -6.45 2.69 5.13
N ILE A 241 -5.50 2.99 4.24
CA ILE A 241 -4.07 3.08 4.59
C ILE A 241 -3.80 4.17 5.63
N GLU A 242 -4.62 5.23 5.64
CA GLU A 242 -4.54 6.38 6.54
C GLU A 242 -4.64 5.95 8.00
N THR A 243 -5.48 4.95 8.32
CA THR A 243 -5.55 4.38 9.67
C THR A 243 -4.18 3.84 10.09
N MET A 244 -3.56 3.03 9.23
CA MET A 244 -2.29 2.38 9.54
C MET A 244 -1.13 3.37 9.61
N ARG A 245 -1.12 4.37 8.73
CA ARG A 245 -0.14 5.47 8.75
C ARG A 245 -0.28 6.33 9.98
N THR A 246 -1.51 6.68 10.37
CA THR A 246 -1.76 7.48 11.56
C THR A 246 -1.32 6.72 12.80
N LEU A 247 -1.74 5.46 12.98
CA LEU A 247 -1.32 4.64 14.12
C LEU A 247 0.21 4.46 14.19
N ALA A 248 0.88 4.28 13.05
CA ALA A 248 2.32 4.23 12.96
C ALA A 248 2.98 5.52 13.46
N TYR A 249 2.48 6.69 13.04
CA TYR A 249 2.97 7.98 13.48
C TYR A 249 2.71 8.26 14.97
N LEU A 250 1.52 7.95 15.48
CA LEU A 250 1.20 8.10 16.92
C LEU A 250 2.14 7.24 17.77
N ARG A 251 2.42 5.99 17.35
CA ARG A 251 3.39 5.12 18.04
C ARG A 251 4.80 5.70 17.99
N HIS A 252 5.25 6.18 16.84
CA HIS A 252 6.57 6.77 16.66
C HIS A 252 6.77 8.00 17.57
N SER A 253 5.83 8.95 17.52
CA SER A 253 5.88 10.18 18.30
C SER A 253 5.80 9.93 19.82
N LEU A 254 4.99 8.95 20.25
CA LEU A 254 4.97 8.50 21.65
C LEU A 254 6.34 7.99 22.10
N LYS A 255 6.94 7.09 21.32
CA LYS A 255 8.26 6.52 21.64
C LYS A 255 9.33 7.62 21.72
N ALA A 256 9.33 8.52 20.74
CA ALA A 256 10.27 9.65 20.71
C ALA A 256 10.10 10.57 21.93
N ARG A 257 8.87 10.91 22.31
CA ARG A 257 8.59 11.75 23.49
C ARG A 257 9.10 11.09 24.78
N PHE A 258 8.84 9.81 24.98
CA PHE A 258 9.32 9.11 26.17
C PHE A 258 10.85 8.98 26.20
N GLN A 259 11.48 8.68 25.06
CA GLN A 259 12.94 8.58 24.97
C GLN A 259 13.65 9.91 25.25
N LEU A 260 13.12 11.02 24.73
CA LEU A 260 13.70 12.35 24.93
C LEU A 260 13.48 12.88 26.35
N LYS A 261 12.29 12.65 26.92
CA LYS A 261 11.92 13.21 28.23
C LYS A 261 12.38 12.36 29.40
N TYR A 262 12.48 11.04 29.21
CA TYR A 262 12.79 10.06 30.25
C TYR A 262 13.97 9.14 29.89
N PRO A 263 15.10 9.63 29.36
CA PRO A 263 16.19 8.80 28.85
C PRO A 263 16.85 7.90 29.91
N GLN A 264 16.72 8.25 31.19
CA GLN A 264 17.29 7.51 32.34
C GLN A 264 16.36 7.52 33.55
N ALA A 265 15.04 7.58 33.32
CA ALA A 265 14.09 7.66 34.42
C ALA A 265 13.98 6.34 35.18
N LYS A 266 13.94 6.42 36.50
CA LYS A 266 13.55 5.30 37.37
C LYS A 266 12.03 5.15 37.29
N LEU A 267 11.54 3.91 37.24
CA LEU A 267 10.10 3.65 37.30
C LEU A 267 9.66 3.44 38.75
N ALA A 268 8.72 4.24 39.23
CA ALA A 268 8.15 4.14 40.58
C ALA A 268 6.62 4.07 40.55
N ASN A 269 6.04 3.59 41.66
CA ASN A 269 4.59 3.58 41.84
C ASN A 269 4.08 5.00 42.11
N ASP A 270 2.82 5.26 41.79
CA ASP A 270 2.16 6.52 42.16
C ASP A 270 2.13 6.70 43.68
N GLY A 271 2.32 7.95 44.14
CA GLY A 271 2.40 8.27 45.56
C GLY A 271 3.76 8.03 46.22
N THR A 272 4.74 7.46 45.50
CA THR A 272 6.12 7.32 46.00
C THR A 272 6.74 8.69 46.24
N THR A 273 7.26 8.94 47.44
CA THR A 273 7.99 10.18 47.76
C THR A 273 9.45 10.03 47.39
N PHE A 274 9.99 10.97 46.61
CA PHE A 274 11.40 11.01 46.22
C PHE A 274 11.95 12.42 46.41
N GLY A 275 13.26 12.52 46.68
CA GLY A 275 13.93 13.81 46.88
C GLY A 275 13.94 14.67 45.62
N ALA A 276 14.14 15.98 45.79
CA ALA A 276 14.26 16.92 44.68
C ALA A 276 15.41 16.51 43.73
N GLY A 277 15.20 16.67 42.42
CA GLY A 277 16.19 16.34 41.38
C GLY A 277 16.27 14.86 40.96
N GLN A 278 15.45 13.98 41.54
CA GLN A 278 15.38 12.59 41.10
C GLN A 278 14.63 12.46 39.77
N VAL A 279 15.25 11.79 38.79
CA VAL A 279 14.60 11.48 37.51
C VAL A 279 13.76 10.22 37.68
N VAL A 280 12.47 10.42 37.97
CA VAL A 280 11.50 9.34 38.22
C VAL A 280 10.28 9.54 37.34
N VAL A 281 9.80 8.46 36.73
CA VAL A 281 8.51 8.38 36.04
C VAL A 281 7.59 7.47 36.85
N THR A 282 6.32 7.86 36.97
CA THR A 282 5.25 7.05 37.57
C THR A 282 4.11 6.92 36.58
N PRO A 283 3.21 5.92 36.72
CA PRO A 283 2.05 5.78 35.84
C PRO A 283 1.22 7.06 35.70
N LYS A 284 0.98 7.80 36.78
CA LYS A 284 0.27 9.10 36.74
C LYS A 284 1.02 10.18 35.96
N LEU A 285 2.34 10.26 36.09
CA LEU A 285 3.16 11.23 35.33
C LEU A 285 3.17 10.88 33.84
N ALA A 286 3.38 9.61 33.51
CA ALA A 286 3.33 9.10 32.15
C ALA A 286 1.94 9.33 31.52
N ARG A 287 0.86 9.10 32.27
CA ARG A 287 -0.51 9.43 31.84
C ARG A 287 -0.66 10.92 31.51
N GLY A 288 -0.17 11.81 32.37
CA GLY A 288 -0.19 13.25 32.12
C GLY A 288 0.55 13.63 30.83
N GLU A 289 1.69 13.00 30.59
CA GLU A 289 2.49 13.22 29.38
C GLU A 289 1.79 12.75 28.11
N ILE A 290 1.17 11.57 28.15
CA ILE A 290 0.42 11.03 27.03
C ILE A 290 -0.78 11.92 26.70
N LEU A 291 -1.47 12.46 27.71
CA LEU A 291 -2.58 13.37 27.48
C LEU A 291 -2.15 14.71 26.88
N ALA A 292 -0.94 15.19 27.20
CA ALA A 292 -0.36 16.37 26.56
C ALA A 292 0.09 16.08 25.12
N LEU A 293 0.61 14.87 24.86
CA LEU A 293 0.90 14.43 23.49
C LEU A 293 -0.38 14.27 22.65
N PHE A 294 -1.48 13.84 23.27
CA PHE A 294 -2.77 13.79 22.60
C PHE A 294 -3.26 15.18 22.18
N ASP A 295 -3.05 16.23 23.01
CA ASP A 295 -3.36 17.61 22.61
C ASP A 295 -2.55 18.06 21.37
N GLU A 296 -1.32 17.58 21.25
CA GLU A 296 -0.50 17.80 20.06
C GLU A 296 -1.10 17.11 18.84
N TRP A 297 -1.43 15.82 18.96
CA TRP A 297 -2.05 15.06 17.87
C TRP A 297 -3.41 15.62 17.44
N GLU A 298 -4.24 16.08 18.38
CA GLU A 298 -5.55 16.68 18.11
C GLU A 298 -5.39 18.01 17.36
N ARG A 299 -4.44 18.86 17.77
CA ARG A 299 -4.12 20.10 17.05
C ARG A 299 -3.54 19.83 15.65
N ASP A 300 -2.77 18.77 15.49
CA ASP A 300 -2.22 18.36 14.19
C ASP A 300 -3.28 17.68 13.30
N GLY A 301 -4.51 17.51 13.81
CA GLY A 301 -5.63 16.97 13.05
C GLY A 301 -5.56 15.47 12.84
N LEU A 302 -4.94 14.71 13.74
CA LEU A 302 -4.76 13.25 13.61
C LEU A 302 -5.76 12.43 14.43
N VAL A 303 -6.26 13.01 15.51
CA VAL A 303 -7.16 12.37 16.47
C VAL A 303 -8.24 13.35 16.91
N GLU A 304 -9.33 12.84 17.45
CA GLU A 304 -10.41 13.63 18.07
C GLU A 304 -10.85 13.03 19.41
N ASN A 305 -11.81 13.66 20.09
CA ASN A 305 -12.47 13.09 21.27
C ASN A 305 -11.53 12.77 22.46
N LYS A 306 -10.74 13.76 22.88
CA LYS A 306 -9.85 13.63 24.05
C LYS A 306 -10.54 13.12 25.32
N ALA A 307 -11.83 13.42 25.50
CA ALA A 307 -12.59 12.97 26.67
C ALA A 307 -12.71 11.44 26.74
N GLN A 308 -13.05 10.78 25.62
CA GLN A 308 -13.06 9.32 25.53
C GLN A 308 -11.65 8.76 25.74
N PHE A 309 -10.65 9.34 25.07
CA PHE A 309 -9.28 8.86 25.18
C PHE A 309 -8.78 8.92 26.62
N LYS A 310 -9.06 10.01 27.34
CA LYS A 310 -8.73 10.17 28.76
C LYS A 310 -9.45 9.17 29.65
N ALA A 311 -10.67 8.74 29.33
CA ALA A 311 -11.41 7.75 30.12
C ALA A 311 -10.85 6.33 29.91
N GLN A 312 -10.42 6.00 28.69
CA GLN A 312 -10.03 4.64 28.30
C GLN A 312 -8.52 4.39 28.27
N LEU A 313 -7.69 5.43 28.30
CA LEU A 313 -6.24 5.31 28.44
C LEU A 313 -5.91 4.51 29.71
N ILE A 314 -5.08 3.48 29.57
CA ILE A 314 -4.54 2.70 30.69
C ILE A 314 -3.02 2.87 30.68
N VAL A 315 -2.48 3.22 31.85
CA VAL A 315 -1.04 3.34 32.09
C VAL A 315 -0.78 2.69 33.43
N GLU A 316 -0.04 1.59 33.42
CA GLU A 316 0.22 0.83 34.64
C GLU A 316 1.60 0.19 34.62
N ARG A 317 2.08 -0.16 35.80
CA ARG A 317 3.33 -0.92 35.94
C ARG A 317 3.00 -2.40 35.76
N ASN A 318 3.77 -3.09 34.93
CA ASN A 318 3.51 -4.51 34.68
C ASN A 318 3.59 -5.31 35.99
N ALA A 319 2.59 -6.16 36.23
CA ALA A 319 2.47 -6.92 37.47
C ALA A 319 3.59 -7.97 37.67
N ASN A 320 4.14 -8.50 36.57
CA ASN A 320 5.17 -9.54 36.59
C ASN A 320 6.57 -8.99 36.31
N ASN A 321 6.67 -7.83 35.67
CA ASN A 321 7.93 -7.13 35.38
C ASN A 321 7.91 -5.72 35.98
N PRO A 322 8.44 -5.53 37.21
CA PRO A 322 8.48 -4.21 37.83
C PRO A 322 9.31 -3.17 37.07
N ASN A 323 10.08 -3.54 36.05
CA ASN A 323 10.84 -2.59 35.24
C ASN A 323 10.13 -2.17 33.94
N GLN A 324 8.86 -2.56 33.77
CA GLN A 324 8.08 -2.31 32.57
C GLN A 324 6.84 -1.47 32.88
N LEU A 325 6.59 -0.49 32.01
CA LEU A 325 5.38 0.32 31.99
C LEU A 325 4.52 -0.13 30.81
N ASP A 326 3.33 -0.62 31.09
CA ASP A 326 2.35 -1.02 30.10
C ASP A 326 1.41 0.14 29.80
N ILE A 327 1.18 0.37 28.51
CA ILE A 327 0.39 1.51 28.02
C ILE A 327 -0.59 0.98 26.98
N PHE A 328 -1.89 1.18 27.22
CA PHE A 328 -2.94 0.92 26.24
C PHE A 328 -3.54 2.25 25.76
N LEU A 329 -3.50 2.48 24.45
CA LEU A 329 -3.90 3.72 23.79
C LEU A 329 -5.07 3.43 22.84
N PRO A 330 -6.28 3.88 23.14
CA PRO A 330 -7.43 3.75 22.25
C PRO A 330 -7.79 5.12 21.62
N PRO A 331 -6.97 5.67 20.71
CA PRO A 331 -7.29 6.96 20.08
C PRO A 331 -8.53 6.84 19.18
N ASP A 332 -9.34 7.89 19.17
CA ASP A 332 -10.35 8.13 18.15
C ASP A 332 -9.65 8.85 16.99
N LEU A 333 -9.44 8.16 15.87
CA LEU A 333 -8.70 8.70 14.73
C LEU A 333 -9.60 9.60 13.90
N ILE A 334 -9.04 10.67 13.34
CA ILE A 334 -9.80 11.50 12.42
C ILE A 334 -10.17 10.69 11.16
N ASN A 335 -11.37 10.95 10.63
CA ASN A 335 -11.89 10.27 9.46
C ASN A 335 -11.59 11.04 8.16
N GLN A 336 -11.50 10.32 7.04
CA GLN A 336 -11.30 10.91 5.72
C GLN A 336 -12.64 11.36 5.11
N LEU A 337 -12.69 12.60 4.60
CA LEU A 337 -13.83 13.07 3.82
C LEU A 337 -13.80 12.43 2.42
N ARG A 338 -14.59 11.37 2.23
CA ARG A 338 -14.69 10.64 0.94
C ARG A 338 -15.94 11.01 0.14
N VAL A 339 -17.08 11.24 0.80
CA VAL A 339 -18.37 11.52 0.14
C VAL A 339 -19.01 12.76 0.74
N THR A 340 -19.42 13.70 -0.11
CA THR A 340 -20.22 14.86 0.28
C THR A 340 -21.60 14.76 -0.36
N ALA A 341 -22.66 14.70 0.44
CA ALA A 341 -24.04 14.67 -0.04
C ALA A 341 -24.75 15.98 0.32
N ALA A 342 -25.17 16.74 -0.69
CA ALA A 342 -25.87 18.02 -0.51
C ALA A 342 -27.14 18.09 -1.37
N ARG A 343 -28.23 18.57 -0.77
CA ARG A 343 -29.49 18.87 -1.47
C ARG A 343 -29.71 20.38 -1.48
N MET A 344 -29.77 20.98 -2.66
CA MET A 344 -30.09 22.40 -2.82
C MET A 344 -31.57 22.58 -3.16
N GLY A 345 -32.22 23.56 -2.54
CA GLY A 345 -33.57 24.02 -2.86
C GLY A 345 -33.57 25.53 -3.02
N PHE A 346 -34.57 26.07 -3.72
CA PHE A 346 -34.77 27.51 -3.88
C PHE A 346 -36.19 27.90 -3.52
N LYS A 347 -36.38 29.17 -3.15
CA LYS A 347 -37.70 29.81 -3.07
C LYS A 347 -37.93 30.59 -4.36
N LEU A 348 -39.18 30.58 -4.83
CA LEU A 348 -39.66 31.46 -5.90
C LEU A 348 -39.70 32.92 -5.44
#